data_AF-A0A099T4M4-F1
#
_entry.id   AF-A0A099T4M4-F1
#
_cell.length_a   1.000
_cell.length_b   1.000
_cell.length_c   1.000
_cell.angle_alpha   90.00
_cell.angle_beta   90.00
_cell.angle_gamma   90.00
#
_symmetry.space_group_name_H-M   'P 1'
#
loop_
_entity.id
_entity.type
_entity.pdbx_description
1 polymer ?
#
loop_
_entity_poly.entity_id
_entity_poly.type
_entity_poly.pdbx_seq_one_letter_code
_entity_poly.pdbx_strand_id
1 'polypeptide(L)' 'MTEIEAILAQIETSPDPVAAVKRLVLAYDGHWCDPENTKGLFEIQLTGLVGLGPSVAAAVDDWLMQAKDTVFEGAGAG' A
#
# COMPACT_ATOMS: atom_id res chain seq x y z
N MET A 1 6.60 -11.91 -12.12
CA MET A 1 6.25 -10.58 -11.63
C MET A 1 4.74 -10.46 -11.63
N THR A 2 4.16 -10.75 -10.47
CA THR A 2 2.78 -10.48 -10.11
C THR A 2 2.56 -8.97 -10.05
N GLU A 3 1.29 -8.58 -10.07
CA GLU A 3 0.88 -7.18 -9.95
C GLU A 3 1.34 -6.56 -8.61
N ILE A 4 1.32 -7.34 -7.52
CA ILE A 4 1.81 -6.94 -6.20
C ILE A 4 3.32 -6.68 -6.22
N GLU A 5 4.12 -7.55 -6.86
CA GLU A 5 5.56 -7.33 -7.02
C GLU A 5 5.87 -6.02 -7.77
N ALA A 6 5.09 -5.71 -8.81
CA ALA A 6 5.27 -4.50 -9.61
C ALA A 6 4.95 -3.22 -8.82
N ILE A 7 3.84 -3.26 -8.09
CA ILE A 7 3.39 -2.14 -7.27
C ILE A 7 4.33 -1.92 -6.08
N LEU A 8 4.75 -3.00 -5.40
CA LEU A 8 5.71 -2.93 -4.32
C LEU A 8 7.01 -2.25 -4.77
N ALA A 9 7.57 -2.68 -5.90
CA ALA A 9 8.79 -2.07 -6.45
C ALA A 9 8.60 -0.58 -6.80
N GLN A 10 7.43 -0.19 -7.31
CA GLN A 10 7.13 1.21 -7.61
C GLN A 10 7.03 2.07 -6.33
N ILE A 11 6.44 1.55 -5.25
CA ILE A 11 6.30 2.28 -3.99
C ILE A 11 7.65 2.39 -3.29
N GLU A 12 8.44 1.32 -3.22
CA GLU A 12 9.76 1.31 -2.55
C GLU A 12 10.81 2.20 -3.24
N THR A 13 10.69 2.39 -4.56
CA THR A 13 11.59 3.27 -5.32
C THR A 13 11.12 4.72 -5.32
N SER A 14 9.93 5.01 -4.78
CA SER A 14 9.40 6.37 -4.71
C SER A 14 10.07 7.18 -3.58
N PRO A 15 10.47 8.44 -3.83
CA PRO A 15 10.93 9.33 -2.75
C PRO A 15 9.80 9.70 -1.77
N ASP A 16 8.55 9.47 -2.15
CA ASP A 16 7.36 9.66 -1.32
C ASP A 16 6.43 8.45 -1.50
N PRO A 17 6.55 7.43 -0.63
CA PRO A 17 5.72 6.22 -0.69
C PRO A 17 4.22 6.53 -0.54
N VAL A 18 3.86 7.49 0.31
CA VAL A 18 2.45 7.85 0.54
C VAL A 18 1.84 8.47 -0.72
N ALA A 19 2.56 9.40 -1.37
CA ALA A 19 2.10 9.96 -2.63
C ALA A 19 2.04 8.92 -3.76
N ALA A 20 2.96 7.94 -3.77
CA ALA A 20 2.90 6.84 -4.73
C ALA A 20 1.65 5.97 -4.54
N VAL A 21 1.37 5.56 -3.30
CA VAL A 21 0.16 4.79 -2.98
C VAL A 21 -1.10 5.58 -3.32
N LYS A 22 -1.16 6.88 -3.02
CA LYS A 22 -2.30 7.73 -3.42
C LYS A 22 -2.55 7.66 -4.93
N ARG A 23 -1.51 7.81 -5.75
CA ARG A 23 -1.63 7.74 -7.22
C ARG A 23 -2.12 6.37 -7.67
N LEU A 24 -1.60 5.30 -7.07
CA LEU A 24 -2.00 3.94 -7.38
C LEU A 24 -3.45 3.68 -7.02
N VAL A 25 -3.87 3.99 -5.79
CA VAL A 25 -5.28 3.86 -5.36
C VAL A 25 -6.21 4.56 -6.35
N LEU A 26 -5.91 5.79 -6.76
CA LEU A 26 -6.71 6.53 -7.74
C LEU A 26 -6.67 5.91 -9.15
N ALA A 27 -5.53 5.34 -9.55
CA ALA A 27 -5.37 4.68 -10.86
C ALA A 27 -6.14 3.35 -10.94
N TYR A 28 -6.39 2.69 -9.81
CA TYR A 28 -7.23 1.50 -9.68
C TYR A 28 -8.70 1.83 -9.38
N ASP A 29 -9.16 3.04 -9.75
CA ASP A 29 -10.52 3.55 -9.48
C ASP A 29 -10.91 3.56 -7.99
N GLY A 30 -9.91 3.49 -7.10
CA GLY A 30 -10.07 3.57 -5.66
C GLY A 30 -10.29 5.01 -5.18
N HIS A 31 -10.77 5.12 -3.95
CA HIS A 31 -10.97 6.41 -3.29
C HIS A 31 -9.85 6.72 -2.31
N TRP A 32 -9.36 7.95 -2.34
CA TRP A 32 -8.39 8.45 -1.37
C TRP A 32 -8.99 9.56 -0.51
N CYS A 33 -9.10 9.30 0.79
CA CYS A 33 -9.51 10.32 1.76
C CYS A 33 -8.29 11.12 2.22
N ASP A 34 -8.27 12.42 1.94
CA ASP A 34 -7.24 13.31 2.49
C ASP A 34 -7.45 13.48 4.01
N PRO A 35 -6.44 13.19 4.85
CA PRO A 35 -6.61 12.98 6.28
C PRO A 35 -6.70 14.27 7.11
N GLU A 36 -6.94 15.44 6.50
CA GLU A 36 -6.82 16.72 7.21
C GLU A 36 -7.68 16.77 8.48
N ASN A 37 -7.01 16.91 9.64
CA ASN A 37 -7.59 16.91 10.99
C ASN A 37 -8.41 15.67 11.40
N THR A 38 -8.26 14.54 10.70
CA THR A 38 -8.94 13.29 11.08
C THR A 38 -8.08 12.49 12.06
N LYS A 39 -8.67 12.12 13.19
CA LYS A 39 -8.07 11.20 14.17
C LYS A 39 -8.79 9.86 14.08
N GLY A 40 -8.06 8.76 13.98
CA GLY A 40 -8.66 7.43 13.91
C GLY A 40 -7.74 6.39 13.28
N LEU A 41 -8.36 5.28 12.89
CA LEU A 41 -7.72 4.24 12.09
C LEU A 41 -7.79 4.63 10.62
N PHE A 42 -6.66 4.54 9.94
CA PHE A 42 -6.54 4.69 8.50
C PHE A 42 -6.38 3.32 7.87
N GLU A 43 -7.01 3.16 6.71
CA GLU A 43 -7.02 1.95 5.92
C GLU A 43 -6.56 2.26 4.50
N ILE A 44 -5.59 1.50 4.00
CA ILE A 44 -5.14 1.50 2.62
C ILE A 44 -5.46 0.14 2.03
N GLN A 45 -6.40 0.11 1.09
CA GLN A 45 -6.71 -1.09 0.33
C GLN A 45 -6.14 -0.98 -1.08
N LEU A 46 -5.24 -1.89 -1.44
CA LEU A 46 -4.63 -1.94 -2.77
C LEU A 46 -4.25 -3.39 -3.11
N THR A 47 -4.56 -3.81 -4.33
CA THR A 47 -4.28 -5.17 -4.86
C THR A 47 -4.67 -6.33 -3.93
N GLY A 48 -5.84 -6.22 -3.29
CA GLY A 48 -6.34 -7.26 -2.39
C GLY A 48 -5.70 -7.32 -1.00
N LEU A 49 -4.75 -6.42 -0.69
CA LEU A 49 -4.15 -6.26 0.63
C LEU A 49 -4.71 -5.02 1.33
N VAL A 50 -4.72 -5.06 2.66
CA VAL A 50 -5.27 -4.01 3.51
C VAL A 50 -4.22 -3.59 4.54
N GLY A 51 -3.64 -2.41 4.36
CA GLY A 51 -2.74 -1.79 5.35
C GLY A 51 -3.51 -0.95 6.35
N LEU A 52 -3.21 -1.10 7.64
CA LEU A 52 -3.89 -0.41 8.74
C LEU A 52 -2.92 0.39 9.60
N GLY A 53 -3.33 1.57 10.05
CA GLY A 53 -2.50 2.35 10.97
C GLY A 53 -3.16 3.59 11.57
N PRO A 54 -2.59 4.16 12.65
CA PRO A 54 -3.10 5.39 13.28
C PRO A 54 -2.83 6.65 12.44
N SER A 55 -2.15 6.52 11.31
CA SER A 55 -1.91 7.57 10.33
C SER A 55 -1.86 6.94 8.93
N VAL A 56 -2.01 7.77 7.88
CA VAL A 56 -1.84 7.32 6.49
C VAL A 56 -0.47 6.71 6.26
N ALA A 57 0.59 7.32 6.80
CA ALA A 57 1.94 6.79 6.68
C ALA A 57 2.07 5.39 7.32
N ALA A 58 1.51 5.20 8.51
CA ALA A 58 1.55 3.91 9.18
C ALA A 58 0.73 2.84 8.44
N ALA A 59 -0.41 3.20 7.85
CA ALA A 59 -1.20 2.29 7.03
C ALA A 59 -0.48 1.91 5.72
N VAL A 60 0.29 2.84 5.13
CA VAL A 60 1.16 2.55 3.98
C VAL A 60 2.32 1.63 4.38
N ASP A 61 2.96 1.88 5.53
CA ASP A 61 4.02 1.00 6.05
C ASP A 61 3.52 -0.42 6.30
N ASP A 62 2.33 -0.55 6.90
CA ASP A 62 1.69 -1.85 7.14
C ASP A 62 1.37 -2.58 5.83
N TRP A 63 0.81 -1.88 4.84
CA TRP A 63 0.58 -2.44 3.50
C TRP A 63 1.89 -2.94 2.85
N LEU A 64 2.98 -2.18 2.97
CA LEU A 64 4.30 -2.56 2.45
C LEU A 64 4.85 -3.81 3.12
N MET A 65 4.66 -3.97 4.43
CA MET A 65 5.06 -5.19 5.14
C MET A 65 4.29 -6.41 4.62
N GLN A 66 2.96 -6.29 4.49
CA GLN A 66 2.11 -7.38 3.98
C GLN A 66 2.43 -7.72 2.51
N ALA A 67 2.69 -6.73 1.67
CA ALA A 67 3.05 -6.94 0.27
C ALA A 67 4.39 -7.70 0.15
N LYS A 68 5.39 -7.35 0.98
CA LYS A 68 6.67 -8.08 1.03
C LYS A 68 6.49 -9.54 1.43
N ASP A 69 5.67 -9.78 2.45
CA ASP A 69 5.38 -11.13 2.92
C ASP A 69 4.65 -11.94 1.84
N THR A 70 3.63 -11.36 1.20
CA THR A 70 2.87 -11.98 0.10
C THR A 70 3.76 -12.34 -1.09
N VAL A 71 4.69 -11.46 -1.46
CA VAL A 71 5.66 -11.72 -2.53
C VAL A 71 6.62 -12.85 -2.14
N PHE A 72 7.07 -12.88 -0.88
CA PHE A 72 7.98 -13.89 -0.38
C PHE A 72 7.32 -15.28 -0.29
N GLU A 73 6.09 -15.36 0.23
CA GLU A 73 5.31 -16.60 0.27
C GLU A 73 4.97 -17.11 -1.14
N GLY A 74 4.62 -16.22 -2.06
CA GLY A 74 4.39 -16.55 -3.47
C GLY A 74 5.63 -17.09 -4.19
N ALA A 75 6.83 -16.69 -3.78
CA ALA A 75 8.10 -17.19 -4.32
C ALA A 75 8.49 -18.58 -3.79
N GLY A 76 7.96 -19.00 -2.63
CA GLY A 76 8.20 -20.31 -2.02
C GLY A 76 7.29 -21.44 -2.53
N ALA A 77 6.24 -21.12 -3.28
CA ALA A 77 5.27 -22.07 -3.82
C ALA A 77 5.61 -22.62 -5.23
N GLY A 78 6.86 -22.42 -5.69
CA GLY A 78 7.36 -22.82 -7.01
C GLY A 78 8.08 -24.16 -7.05
#